data_AF-A0A428YTE0-F1
#
_entry.id   AF-A0A428YTE0-F1
#
_cell.length_a   1.000
_cell.length_b   1.000
_cell.length_c   1.000
_cell.angle_alpha   90.00
_cell.angle_beta   90.00
_cell.angle_gamma   90.00
#
_symmetry.space_group_name_H-M   'P 1'
#
loop_
_entity.id
_entity.type
_entity.pdbx_description
1 polymer ?
#
loop_
_entity_poly.entity_id
_entity_poly.type
_entity_poly.pdbx_seq_one_letter_code
_entity_poly.pdbx_strand_id
1 'polypeptide(L)'
;LEESLLMANGVGGPVRFDLTDSFGSGGEVVESIVVDFPGKQVRPYGDEKVRYRFKTGRALIEHLIFIDEGDWVNSLFLSCRFSAARIGQYNEFVYAFFKCLSEERLQYAEGWYDEHERSVDAEDTTIGDWNVQRRCPHLKADLSRFGVLDGNTLTCQLHGWKFDLPSGRCLTSAGHKIRAEKTDRF
;
A
#
# COMPACT_ATOMS: atom_id res chain seq x y z
N LEU A 1 -3.97 2.81 16.75
CA LEU A 1 -3.16 3.71 15.88
C LEU A 1 -1.96 4.32 16.60
N GLU A 2 -1.96 4.46 17.93
CA GLU A 2 -0.85 5.09 18.67
C GLU A 2 0.51 4.44 18.39
N GLU A 3 0.57 3.12 18.28
CA GLU A 3 1.80 2.36 18.07
C GLU A 3 2.17 2.13 16.58
N SER A 4 1.29 2.51 15.65
CA SER A 4 1.46 2.23 14.21
C SER A 4 2.05 3.44 13.49
N LEU A 5 3.35 3.68 13.67
CA LEU A 5 4.03 4.86 13.15
C LEU A 5 4.36 4.75 11.66
N LEU A 6 4.92 3.63 11.20
CA LEU A 6 5.33 3.46 9.79
C LEU A 6 4.10 3.41 8.89
N MET A 7 3.04 2.70 9.30
CA MET A 7 1.84 2.63 8.47
C MET A 7 1.09 3.96 8.43
N ALA A 8 0.96 4.67 9.55
CA ALA A 8 0.31 5.98 9.55
C ALA A 8 1.06 6.99 8.67
N ASN A 9 2.40 7.00 8.77
CA ASN A 9 3.24 7.84 7.92
C ASN A 9 3.19 7.40 6.45
N GLY A 10 3.19 6.09 6.19
CA GLY A 10 3.12 5.51 4.86
C GLY A 10 1.80 5.79 4.14
N VAL A 11 0.67 5.82 4.86
CA VAL A 11 -0.61 6.30 4.30
C VAL A 11 -0.57 7.82 4.09
N GLY A 12 -0.08 8.56 5.09
CA GLY A 12 0.27 9.97 4.97
C GLY A 12 -0.89 10.95 4.85
N GLY A 13 -2.13 10.50 5.07
CA GLY A 13 -3.32 11.35 5.01
C GLY A 13 -4.63 10.60 5.31
N PRO A 14 -5.76 11.32 5.35
CA PRO A 14 -7.05 10.71 5.65
C PRO A 14 -7.53 9.79 4.51
N VAL A 15 -8.12 8.66 4.89
CA VAL A 15 -8.87 7.75 4.00
C VAL A 15 -10.35 7.93 4.27
N ARG A 16 -11.11 8.39 3.27
CA ARG A 16 -12.56 8.61 3.40
C ARG A 16 -13.35 7.35 3.09
N PHE A 17 -14.36 7.08 3.91
CA PHE A 17 -15.41 6.10 3.65
C PHE A 17 -16.74 6.83 3.49
N ASP A 18 -17.37 6.64 2.33
CA ASP A 18 -18.76 6.99 2.07
C ASP A 18 -19.63 5.76 2.34
N LEU A 19 -20.39 5.82 3.43
CA LEU A 19 -21.24 4.73 3.89
C LEU A 19 -22.63 4.90 3.28
N THR A 20 -23.11 3.86 2.61
CA THR A 20 -24.42 3.86 1.96
C THR A 20 -25.49 3.12 2.75
N ASP A 21 -26.75 3.40 2.44
CA ASP A 21 -27.93 2.67 2.92
C ASP A 21 -28.11 1.27 2.30
N SER A 22 -27.27 0.88 1.35
CA SER A 22 -27.30 -0.42 0.66
C SER A 22 -26.23 -1.38 1.20
N PHE A 23 -26.22 -2.63 0.72
CA PHE A 23 -25.11 -3.58 0.97
C PHE A 23 -23.98 -3.46 -0.07
N GLY A 24 -23.68 -2.24 -0.51
CA GLY A 24 -22.66 -2.00 -1.53
C GLY A 24 -22.39 -0.52 -1.78
N SER A 25 -21.76 -0.19 -2.91
CA SER A 25 -21.46 1.19 -3.32
C SER A 25 -22.60 1.87 -4.09
N GLY A 26 -23.67 1.12 -4.42
CA GLY A 26 -24.76 1.58 -5.28
C GLY A 26 -25.84 2.42 -4.59
N GLY A 27 -25.92 2.38 -3.25
CA GLY A 27 -26.89 3.16 -2.47
C GLY A 27 -26.56 4.64 -2.31
N GLU A 28 -27.47 5.34 -1.66
CA GLU A 28 -27.31 6.75 -1.26
C GLU A 28 -26.35 6.85 -0.09
N VAL A 29 -25.49 7.87 -0.11
CA VAL A 29 -24.55 8.10 1.00
C VAL A 29 -25.32 8.67 2.17
N VAL A 30 -25.33 7.93 3.28
CA VAL A 30 -26.00 8.33 4.54
C VAL A 30 -25.02 8.93 5.55
N GLU A 31 -23.74 8.60 5.42
CA GLU A 31 -22.68 9.08 6.32
C GLU A 31 -21.34 9.05 5.61
N SER A 32 -20.48 10.02 5.91
CA SER A 32 -19.09 10.03 5.46
C SER A 32 -18.17 10.18 6.67
N ILE A 33 -17.22 9.25 6.80
CA ILE A 33 -16.18 9.28 7.85
C ILE A 33 -14.79 9.29 7.22
N VAL A 34 -13.79 9.68 8.00
CA VAL A 34 -12.39 9.47 7.65
C VAL A 34 -11.68 8.68 8.73
N VAL A 35 -10.83 7.75 8.28
CA VAL A 35 -9.72 7.25 9.08
C VAL A 35 -8.57 8.23 8.88
N ASP A 36 -8.36 9.09 9.87
CA ASP A 36 -7.35 10.15 9.87
C ASP A 36 -6.03 9.56 10.40
N PHE A 37 -5.15 9.14 9.50
CA PHE A 37 -3.88 8.53 9.86
C PHE A 37 -2.92 9.49 10.57
N PRO A 38 -2.69 10.74 10.08
CA PRO A 38 -1.89 11.72 10.82
C PRO A 38 -2.47 12.06 12.19
N GLY A 39 -3.80 12.21 12.28
CA GLY A 39 -4.50 12.50 13.53
C GLY A 39 -4.75 11.29 14.42
N LYS A 40 -4.40 10.08 13.96
CA LYS A 40 -4.62 8.78 14.63
C LYS A 40 -6.04 8.55 15.15
N GLN A 41 -7.05 8.99 14.41
CA GLN A 41 -8.46 8.95 14.86
C GLN A 41 -9.41 8.60 13.72
N VAL A 42 -10.59 8.09 14.08
CA VAL A 42 -11.75 8.01 13.16
C VAL A 42 -12.70 9.13 13.52
N ARG A 43 -13.09 9.93 12.53
CA ARG A 43 -13.95 11.11 12.74
C ARG A 43 -14.90 11.34 11.57
N PRO A 44 -15.98 12.12 11.75
CA PRO A 44 -16.79 12.59 10.64
C PRO A 44 -15.93 13.30 9.59
N TYR A 45 -16.28 13.11 8.33
CA TYR A 45 -15.65 13.83 7.22
C TYR A 45 -16.03 15.31 7.27
N GLY A 46 -15.04 16.20 7.19
CA GLY A 46 -15.20 17.65 7.36
C GLY A 46 -14.92 18.44 6.08
N ASP A 47 -15.28 17.87 4.92
CA ASP A 47 -15.08 18.45 3.59
C ASP A 47 -13.62 18.73 3.18
N GLU A 48 -12.65 18.11 3.88
CA GLU A 48 -11.24 18.23 3.52
C GLU A 48 -10.88 17.49 2.22
N LYS A 49 -9.76 17.87 1.59
CA LYS A 49 -9.25 17.15 0.42
C LYS A 49 -8.70 15.78 0.83
N VAL A 50 -9.32 14.72 0.31
CA VAL A 50 -8.91 13.33 0.56
C VAL A 50 -8.32 12.68 -0.68
N ARG A 51 -7.18 12.01 -0.50
CA ARG A 51 -6.51 11.28 -1.57
C ARG A 51 -7.18 9.94 -1.86
N TYR A 52 -7.59 9.22 -0.82
CA TYR A 52 -8.14 7.87 -0.89
C TYR A 52 -9.60 7.89 -0.48
N ARG A 53 -10.45 7.22 -1.27
CA ARG A 53 -11.90 7.13 -1.03
C ARG A 53 -12.38 5.71 -1.25
N PHE A 54 -13.20 5.24 -0.33
CA PHE A 54 -13.99 4.02 -0.43
C PHE A 54 -15.47 4.40 -0.33
N LYS A 55 -16.32 3.74 -1.10
CA LYS A 55 -17.78 3.82 -0.96
C LYS A 55 -18.31 2.41 -0.78
N THR A 56 -19.06 2.15 0.29
CA THR A 56 -19.54 0.80 0.65
C THR A 56 -20.79 0.88 1.52
N GLY A 57 -21.43 -0.26 1.78
CA GLY A 57 -22.60 -0.32 2.64
C GLY A 57 -22.27 -0.10 4.12
N ARG A 58 -23.02 0.77 4.80
CA ARG A 58 -22.87 1.02 6.25
C ARG A 58 -22.97 -0.26 7.06
N ALA A 59 -23.99 -1.07 6.77
CA ALA A 59 -24.25 -2.33 7.47
C ALA A 59 -23.10 -3.34 7.32
N LEU A 60 -22.32 -3.28 6.23
CA LEU A 60 -21.15 -4.15 6.06
C LEU A 60 -20.03 -3.75 7.03
N ILE A 61 -19.75 -2.45 7.15
CA ILE A 61 -18.72 -1.94 8.07
C ILE A 61 -19.12 -2.21 9.52
N GLU A 62 -20.36 -1.91 9.90
CA GLU A 62 -20.88 -2.17 11.24
C GLU A 62 -20.81 -3.66 11.58
N HIS A 63 -21.11 -4.55 10.63
CA HIS A 63 -21.00 -5.98 10.84
C HIS A 63 -19.55 -6.43 11.07
N LEU A 64 -18.58 -5.95 10.26
CA LEU A 64 -17.17 -6.29 10.41
C LEU A 64 -16.62 -5.86 11.77
N ILE A 65 -17.01 -4.67 12.24
CA ILE A 65 -16.67 -4.19 13.57
C ILE A 65 -17.32 -5.07 14.65
N PHE A 66 -18.61 -5.41 14.48
CA PHE A 66 -19.35 -6.21 15.44
C PHE A 66 -18.76 -7.62 15.66
N ILE A 67 -18.23 -8.24 14.59
CA ILE A 67 -17.61 -9.58 14.67
C ILE A 67 -16.11 -9.54 14.94
N ASP A 68 -15.52 -8.35 15.16
CA ASP A 68 -14.07 -8.16 15.33
C ASP A 68 -13.24 -8.72 14.16
N GLU A 69 -13.72 -8.51 12.92
CA GLU A 69 -13.01 -8.94 11.72
C GLU A 69 -11.81 -8.02 11.45
N GLY A 70 -10.61 -8.57 11.64
CA GLY A 70 -9.34 -7.87 11.46
C GLY A 70 -8.81 -7.83 10.01
N ASP A 71 -9.40 -8.57 9.07
CA ASP A 71 -8.94 -8.65 7.67
C ASP A 71 -10.02 -8.18 6.68
N TRP A 72 -10.20 -6.86 6.58
CA TRP A 72 -11.18 -6.30 5.65
C TRP A 72 -10.77 -6.48 4.19
N VAL A 73 -9.49 -6.71 3.90
CA VAL A 73 -9.08 -7.08 2.54
C VAL A 73 -9.80 -8.37 2.14
N ASN A 74 -9.73 -9.40 2.97
CA ASN A 74 -10.39 -10.67 2.70
C ASN A 74 -11.92 -10.58 2.80
N SER A 75 -12.44 -9.96 3.85
CA SER A 75 -13.87 -10.03 4.17
C SER A 75 -14.71 -8.95 3.47
N LEU A 76 -14.12 -7.81 3.08
CA LEU A 76 -14.81 -6.72 2.37
C LEU A 76 -14.29 -6.51 0.95
N PHE A 77 -12.99 -6.30 0.76
CA PHE A 77 -12.49 -5.86 -0.54
C PHE A 77 -12.55 -6.98 -1.60
N LEU A 78 -12.25 -8.23 -1.25
CA LEU A 78 -12.41 -9.35 -2.18
C LEU A 78 -13.88 -9.63 -2.54
N SER A 79 -14.83 -9.13 -1.75
CA SER A 79 -16.25 -9.28 -2.07
C SER A 79 -16.73 -8.36 -3.19
N CYS A 80 -15.93 -7.36 -3.58
CA CYS A 80 -16.29 -6.32 -4.55
C CYS A 80 -17.56 -5.53 -4.22
N ARG A 81 -18.05 -5.58 -2.96
CA ARG A 81 -19.21 -4.79 -2.49
C ARG A 81 -18.85 -3.34 -2.13
N PHE A 82 -17.88 -2.77 -2.82
CA PHE A 82 -17.42 -1.40 -2.60
C PHE A 82 -16.95 -0.81 -3.94
N SER A 83 -16.79 0.51 -3.98
CA SER A 83 -16.00 1.18 -5.01
C SER A 83 -14.88 1.97 -4.34
N ALA A 84 -13.78 2.16 -5.05
CA ALA A 84 -12.66 2.96 -4.56
C ALA A 84 -12.14 3.91 -5.62
N ALA A 85 -11.65 5.05 -5.15
CA ALA A 85 -10.97 6.05 -5.95
C ALA A 85 -9.71 6.53 -5.23
N ARG A 86 -8.70 6.89 -6.01
CA ARG A 86 -7.48 7.51 -5.49
C ARG A 86 -6.96 8.61 -6.40
N ILE A 87 -6.19 9.53 -5.82
CA ILE A 87 -5.39 10.50 -6.56
C ILE A 87 -3.92 10.07 -6.46
N GLY A 88 -3.28 9.80 -7.61
CA GLY A 88 -1.87 9.42 -7.70
C GLY A 88 -1.60 7.91 -7.74
N GLN A 89 -0.37 7.53 -7.42
CA GLN A 89 0.14 6.15 -7.47
C GLN A 89 -0.57 5.23 -6.47
N TYR A 90 -0.38 3.93 -6.67
CA TYR A 90 -0.75 2.94 -5.66
C TYR A 90 -0.01 3.22 -4.34
N ASN A 91 -0.64 2.87 -3.22
CA ASN A 91 -0.05 2.96 -1.89
C ASN A 91 -0.40 1.68 -1.13
N GLU A 92 0.58 0.81 -0.91
CA GLU A 92 0.38 -0.45 -0.19
C GLU A 92 -0.04 -0.26 1.27
N PHE A 93 0.37 0.82 1.93
CA PHE A 93 0.09 1.02 3.36
C PHE A 93 -1.41 1.10 3.63
N VAL A 94 -2.20 1.63 2.68
CA VAL A 94 -3.67 1.63 2.79
C VAL A 94 -4.20 0.20 2.85
N TYR A 95 -3.75 -0.67 1.95
CA TYR A 95 -4.17 -2.07 1.92
C TYR A 95 -3.63 -2.87 3.11
N ALA A 96 -2.37 -2.66 3.48
CA ALA A 96 -1.76 -3.30 4.64
C ALA A 96 -2.55 -2.96 5.91
N PHE A 97 -3.01 -1.71 6.07
CA PHE A 97 -3.79 -1.29 7.22
C PHE A 97 -5.11 -2.04 7.32
N PHE A 98 -5.90 -2.05 6.25
CA PHE A 98 -7.19 -2.74 6.24
C PHE A 98 -7.06 -4.27 6.26
N LYS A 99 -5.87 -4.84 6.06
CA LYS A 99 -5.60 -6.27 6.22
C LYS A 99 -5.28 -6.66 7.67
N CYS A 100 -4.78 -5.71 8.44
CA CYS A 100 -4.21 -5.93 9.77
C CYS A 100 -4.96 -5.11 10.82
N LEU A 101 -6.30 -5.10 10.84
CA LEU A 101 -7.10 -4.32 11.80
C LEU A 101 -7.20 -4.96 13.19
N SER A 102 -6.09 -5.50 13.70
CA SER A 102 -5.93 -5.89 15.10
C SER A 102 -4.57 -5.43 15.60
N GLU A 103 -4.44 -5.18 16.91
CA GLU A 103 -3.21 -4.68 17.51
C GLU A 103 -2.00 -5.58 17.21
N GLU A 104 -2.15 -6.89 17.43
CA GLU A 104 -1.11 -7.88 17.13
C GLU A 104 -0.69 -7.87 15.65
N ARG A 105 -1.64 -7.80 14.72
CA ARG A 105 -1.33 -7.81 13.28
C ARG A 105 -0.73 -6.49 12.81
N LEU A 106 -1.14 -5.35 13.38
CA LEU A 106 -0.50 -4.07 13.13
C LEU A 106 0.94 -4.07 13.63
N GLN A 107 1.18 -4.49 14.88
CA GLN A 107 2.53 -4.56 15.45
C GLN A 107 3.45 -5.48 14.62
N TYR A 108 2.93 -6.65 14.20
CA TYR A 108 3.66 -7.55 13.31
C TYR A 108 4.00 -6.89 11.97
N ALA A 109 3.04 -6.19 11.35
CA ALA A 109 3.25 -5.49 10.08
C ALA A 109 4.27 -4.34 10.23
N GLU A 110 4.19 -3.56 11.31
CA GLU A 110 5.14 -2.49 11.63
C GLU A 110 6.56 -3.02 11.79
N GLY A 111 6.74 -4.10 12.58
CA GLY A 111 8.03 -4.76 12.74
C GLY A 111 8.58 -5.28 11.41
N TRP A 112 7.71 -5.86 10.57
CA TRP A 112 8.09 -6.29 9.23
C TRP A 112 8.56 -5.12 8.36
N TYR A 113 7.88 -3.97 8.38
CA TYR A 113 8.31 -2.78 7.62
C TYR A 113 9.64 -2.21 8.15
N ASP A 114 9.83 -2.12 9.47
CA ASP A 114 11.08 -1.65 10.09
C ASP A 114 12.26 -2.55 9.73
N GLU A 115 12.08 -3.87 9.83
CA GLU A 115 13.09 -4.85 9.39
C GLU A 115 13.35 -4.74 7.87
N HIS A 116 12.31 -4.50 7.06
CA HIS A 116 12.45 -4.36 5.61
C HIS A 116 13.24 -3.12 5.20
N GLU A 117 13.03 -1.99 5.89
CA GLU A 117 13.80 -0.76 5.70
C GLU A 117 15.25 -0.90 6.18
N ARG A 118 15.50 -1.64 7.27
CA ARG A 118 16.86 -1.87 7.79
C ARG A 118 17.63 -2.91 6.99
N SER A 119 16.96 -3.90 6.40
CA SER A 119 17.56 -5.03 5.67
C SER A 119 17.91 -4.73 4.20
N VAL A 120 18.50 -3.57 3.91
CA VAL A 120 19.02 -3.22 2.57
C VAL A 120 20.54 -3.43 2.41
N ASP A 121 21.13 -4.29 3.24
CA ASP A 121 22.45 -4.93 3.03
C ASP A 121 22.39 -5.98 1.90
N ALA A 122 21.79 -5.60 0.76
CA ALA A 122 21.55 -6.51 -0.34
C ALA A 122 22.76 -6.54 -1.29
N GLU A 123 23.22 -7.76 -1.56
CA GLU A 123 24.01 -8.12 -2.73
C GLU A 123 23.44 -7.48 -4.00
N ASP A 124 24.32 -7.18 -4.93
CA ASP A 124 24.01 -6.62 -6.23
C ASP A 124 23.92 -7.74 -7.29
N THR A 125 23.22 -7.47 -8.39
CA THR A 125 23.11 -8.38 -9.52
C THR A 125 23.07 -7.60 -10.83
N THR A 126 23.68 -8.16 -11.86
CA THR A 126 23.69 -7.56 -13.19
C THR A 126 22.46 -7.99 -13.99
N ILE A 127 21.71 -7.02 -14.52
CA ILE A 127 20.58 -7.24 -15.43
C ILE A 127 20.77 -6.34 -16.64
N GLY A 128 21.14 -6.93 -17.78
CA GLY A 128 21.52 -6.18 -18.97
C GLY A 128 22.76 -5.32 -18.72
N ASP A 129 22.68 -4.03 -19.01
CA ASP A 129 23.76 -3.04 -18.81
C ASP A 129 23.66 -2.31 -17.46
N TRP A 130 22.96 -2.90 -16.50
CA TRP A 130 22.75 -2.32 -15.18
C TRP A 130 23.21 -3.26 -14.09
N ASN A 131 23.90 -2.70 -13.11
CA ASN A 131 24.10 -3.31 -11.81
C ASN A 131 23.02 -2.79 -10.86
N VAL A 132 22.21 -3.67 -10.28
CA VAL A 132 21.07 -3.31 -9.43
C VAL A 132 21.09 -4.13 -8.14
N GLN A 133 20.49 -3.61 -7.06
CA GLN A 133 20.28 -4.44 -5.87
C GLN A 133 19.52 -5.74 -6.24
N ARG A 134 19.97 -6.89 -5.74
CA ARG A 134 19.37 -8.20 -6.05
C ARG A 134 17.95 -8.35 -5.52
N ARG A 135 17.64 -7.72 -4.39
CA ARG A 135 16.34 -7.84 -3.72
C ARG A 135 15.44 -6.67 -4.05
N CYS A 136 14.26 -6.96 -4.61
CA CYS A 136 13.23 -5.97 -4.87
C CYS A 136 12.81 -5.26 -3.56
N PRO A 137 12.74 -3.91 -3.53
CA PRO A 137 12.42 -3.14 -2.31
C PRO A 137 10.96 -3.29 -1.83
N HIS A 138 10.12 -4.04 -2.55
CA HIS A 138 8.75 -4.37 -2.14
C HIS A 138 8.73 -5.58 -1.19
N LEU A 139 8.77 -6.82 -1.72
CA LEU A 139 8.73 -8.07 -0.93
C LEU A 139 9.97 -8.94 -1.18
N LYS A 140 11.14 -8.30 -1.36
CA LYS A 140 12.46 -8.96 -1.47
C LYS A 140 12.56 -10.05 -2.55
N ALA A 141 11.70 -9.96 -3.57
CA ALA A 141 11.77 -10.83 -4.75
C ALA A 141 13.18 -10.78 -5.36
N ASP A 142 13.69 -11.93 -5.77
CA ASP A 142 15.01 -12.05 -6.37
C ASP A 142 14.98 -11.51 -7.82
N LEU A 143 15.51 -10.30 -8.02
CA LEU A 143 15.53 -9.62 -9.30
C LEU A 143 16.45 -10.31 -10.32
N SER A 144 17.43 -11.11 -9.88
CA SER A 144 18.23 -11.91 -10.81
C SER A 144 17.38 -13.01 -11.48
N ARG A 145 16.24 -13.37 -10.88
CA ARG A 145 15.33 -14.41 -11.39
C ARG A 145 14.06 -13.83 -11.99
N PHE A 146 13.55 -12.76 -11.40
CA PHE A 146 12.23 -12.19 -11.74
C PHE A 146 12.33 -10.79 -12.34
N GLY A 147 13.52 -10.21 -12.45
CA GLY A 147 13.73 -8.90 -13.06
C GLY A 147 13.73 -9.00 -14.59
N VAL A 148 12.92 -8.17 -15.24
CA VAL A 148 12.89 -8.01 -16.69
C VAL A 148 13.15 -6.55 -17.03
N LEU A 149 14.18 -6.31 -17.85
CA LEU A 149 14.58 -4.98 -18.30
C LEU A 149 13.94 -4.66 -19.64
N ASP A 150 13.31 -3.48 -19.73
CA ASP A 150 12.81 -2.87 -20.96
C ASP A 150 13.34 -1.44 -21.07
N GLY A 151 14.37 -1.24 -21.90
CA GLY A 151 15.15 -0.01 -21.95
C GLY A 151 15.78 0.32 -20.60
N ASN A 152 15.30 1.39 -19.96
CA ASN A 152 15.73 1.85 -18.63
C ASN A 152 14.74 1.47 -17.51
N THR A 153 13.68 0.71 -17.82
CA THR A 153 12.67 0.31 -16.85
C THR A 153 12.88 -1.15 -16.44
N LEU A 154 13.12 -1.39 -15.15
CA LEU A 154 13.13 -2.73 -14.58
C LEU A 154 11.76 -3.08 -14.03
N THR A 155 11.21 -4.22 -14.44
CA THR A 155 9.98 -4.77 -13.90
C THR A 155 10.28 -6.04 -13.09
N CYS A 156 9.87 -6.07 -11.82
CA CYS A 156 9.82 -7.29 -11.02
C CYS A 156 8.56 -8.09 -11.40
N GLN A 157 8.72 -9.18 -12.15
CA GLN A 157 7.61 -10.00 -12.66
C GLN A 157 6.81 -10.72 -11.58
N LEU A 158 7.35 -10.87 -10.35
CA LEU A 158 6.64 -11.55 -9.28
C LEU A 158 5.44 -10.74 -8.75
N HIS A 159 5.57 -9.41 -8.68
CA HIS A 159 4.55 -8.52 -8.11
C HIS A 159 4.18 -7.34 -9.02
N GLY A 160 4.78 -7.25 -10.22
CA GLY A 160 4.50 -6.19 -11.20
C GLY A 160 5.08 -4.81 -10.85
N TRP A 161 6.01 -4.74 -9.90
CA TRP A 161 6.64 -3.48 -9.51
C TRP A 161 7.65 -3.00 -10.55
N LYS A 162 7.52 -1.74 -10.96
CA LYS A 162 8.33 -1.13 -12.02
C LYS A 162 9.20 -0.02 -11.45
N PHE A 163 10.43 0.06 -11.94
CA PHE A 163 11.40 1.05 -11.50
C PHE A 163 12.08 1.70 -12.70
N ASP A 164 12.21 3.02 -12.67
CA ASP A 164 13.10 3.75 -13.57
C ASP A 164 14.52 3.65 -13.01
N LEU A 165 15.40 2.93 -13.70
CA LEU A 165 16.75 2.66 -13.22
C LEU A 165 17.64 3.91 -13.11
N PRO A 166 17.65 4.87 -14.07
CA PRO A 166 18.47 6.07 -13.96
C PRO A 166 18.18 6.92 -12.71
N SER A 167 16.90 7.06 -12.33
CA SER A 167 16.52 7.83 -11.13
C SER A 167 16.37 6.98 -9.87
N GLY A 168 16.35 5.66 -10.02
CA GLY A 168 15.98 4.71 -8.97
C GLY A 168 14.50 4.79 -8.53
N ARG A 169 13.67 5.61 -9.18
CA ARG A 169 12.29 5.88 -8.75
C ARG A 169 11.37 4.69 -9.04
N CYS A 170 10.61 4.26 -8.03
CA CYS A 170 9.50 3.33 -8.25
C CYS A 170 8.36 4.02 -9.03
N LEU A 171 7.94 3.37 -10.12
CA LEU A 171 6.87 3.82 -11.00
C LEU A 171 5.50 3.27 -10.56
N THR A 172 5.49 2.21 -9.75
CA THR A 172 4.26 1.55 -9.26
C THR A 172 3.72 2.17 -7.96
N SER A 173 4.57 2.31 -6.95
CA SER A 173 4.23 2.81 -5.61
C SER A 173 5.20 3.91 -5.19
N ALA A 174 4.72 4.90 -4.45
CA ALA A 174 5.57 5.97 -3.91
C ALA A 174 6.38 5.47 -2.70
N GLY A 175 7.52 6.11 -2.41
CA GLY A 175 8.30 5.82 -1.20
C GLY A 175 9.36 4.71 -1.34
N HIS A 176 9.31 3.91 -2.40
CA HIS A 176 10.30 2.87 -2.65
C HIS A 176 11.28 3.32 -3.74
N LYS A 177 12.57 3.07 -3.51
CA LYS A 177 13.63 3.29 -4.49
C LYS A 177 14.38 2.00 -4.77
N ILE A 178 14.90 1.89 -5.98
CA ILE A 178 15.86 0.85 -6.34
C ILE A 178 17.24 1.48 -6.51
N ARG A 179 18.27 0.85 -5.95
CA ARG A 179 19.66 1.15 -6.28
C ARG A 179 19.99 0.53 -7.63
N ALA A 180 20.49 1.35 -8.55
CA ALA A 180 20.88 0.95 -9.88
C ALA A 180 21.98 1.85 -10.41
N GLU A 181 22.99 1.24 -11.03
CA GLU A 181 24.10 1.92 -11.69
C GLU A 181 24.28 1.30 -13.06
N LYS A 182 24.56 2.14 -14.06
CA LYS A 182 24.83 1.64 -15.40
C LYS A 182 26.23 1.06 -15.42
N THR A 183 26.39 -0.17 -15.89
CA THR A 183 27.72 -0.76 -16.03
C THR A 183 28.38 -0.20 -17.27
N ASP A 184 29.51 0.46 -17.10
CA ASP A 184 30.36 0.86 -18.21
C ASP A 184 30.87 -0.41 -18.91
N ARG A 185 30.46 -0.62 -20.16
CA ARG A 185 31.08 -1.65 -20.99
C ARG A 185 32.47 -1.15 -21.39
N PHE A 186 33.50 -1.87 -20.95
CA PHE A 186 34.84 -1.77 -21.55
C PHE A 186 34.84 -2.30 -22.99
#